data_AF-A0A150AHN9-F1
#
_entry.id   AF-A0A150AHN9-F1
#
_cell.length_a   1.000
_cell.length_b   1.000
_cell.length_c   1.000
_cell.angle_alpha   90.00
_cell.angle_beta   90.00
_cell.angle_gamma   90.00
#
_symmetry.space_group_name_H-M   'P 1'
#
loop_
_entity.id
_entity.type
_entity.pdbx_description
1 polymer ?
#
loop_
_entity_poly.entity_id
_entity_poly.type
_entity_poly.pdbx_seq_one_letter_code
_entity_poly.pdbx_strand_id
1 'polypeptide(L)'
;MKNLQLYHRKVIQRLIEDKRFTVTEIAEGLEVSPSTIYRELKRNTNPKTKKYEAEYAHKLFLARKKYAGSKKKNPFRHHPRRKNDYQLYAQRRLIYWYSDQYYKLKLPNRWKDDFHV
;
A
#
# COMPACT_ATOMS: atom_id res chain seq x y z
N MET A 1 -2.20 8.78 -15.07
CA MET A 1 -1.73 7.40 -15.34
C MET A 1 -2.50 6.82 -16.51
N LYS A 2 -1.81 6.41 -17.58
CA LYS A 2 -2.41 5.74 -18.75
C LYS A 2 -2.93 4.35 -18.31
N ASN A 3 -4.19 4.04 -18.61
CA ASN A 3 -4.73 2.70 -18.34
C ASN A 3 -4.29 1.77 -19.48
N LEU A 4 -3.68 0.63 -19.17
CA LEU A 4 -3.38 -0.39 -20.18
C LEU A 4 -4.69 -0.95 -20.73
N GLN A 5 -4.87 -0.92 -22.06
CA GLN A 5 -5.96 -1.58 -22.75
C GLN A 5 -5.66 -3.07 -22.96
N LEU A 6 -6.63 -3.85 -23.46
CA LEU A 6 -6.41 -5.27 -23.76
C LEU A 6 -5.28 -5.45 -24.79
N TYR A 7 -5.25 -4.59 -25.82
CA TYR A 7 -4.19 -4.58 -26.82
C TYR A 7 -2.79 -4.47 -26.20
N HIS A 8 -2.55 -3.47 -25.33
CA HIS A 8 -1.26 -3.33 -24.65
C HIS A 8 -0.89 -4.57 -23.83
N ARG A 9 -1.87 -5.23 -23.19
CA ARG A 9 -1.61 -6.46 -22.43
C ARG A 9 -1.19 -7.63 -23.33
N LYS A 10 -1.78 -7.76 -24.52
CA LYS A 10 -1.39 -8.76 -25.52
C LYS A 10 0.03 -8.52 -26.01
N VAL A 11 0.39 -7.27 -26.25
CA VAL A 11 1.77 -6.87 -26.61
C VAL A 11 2.74 -7.24 -25.48
N ILE A 12 2.44 -6.89 -24.23
CA ILE A 12 3.26 -7.26 -23.06
C ILE A 12 3.45 -8.77 -22.98
N GLN A 13 2.37 -9.55 -23.15
CA GLN A 13 2.44 -11.01 -23.12
C GLN A 13 3.42 -11.53 -24.18
N ARG A 14 3.28 -11.09 -25.43
CA ARG A 14 4.15 -11.50 -26.54
C ARG A 14 5.62 -11.14 -26.27
N LEU A 15 5.89 -9.91 -25.82
CA LEU A 15 7.26 -9.45 -25.54
C LEU A 15 7.92 -10.21 -24.37
N ILE A 16 7.13 -10.63 -23.38
CA ILE A 16 7.60 -11.48 -22.27
C ILE A 16 7.88 -12.90 -22.75
N GLU A 17 7.00 -13.46 -23.59
CA GLU A 17 7.17 -14.79 -24.18
C GLU A 17 8.41 -14.88 -25.09
N ASP A 18 8.67 -13.81 -25.85
CA ASP A 18 9.85 -13.69 -26.70
C ASP A 18 11.16 -13.62 -25.90
N LYS A 19 11.12 -13.28 -24.60
CA LYS A 19 12.25 -13.16 -23.65
C LYS A 19 13.42 -12.27 -24.12
N ARG A 20 13.23 -11.48 -25.16
CA ARG A 20 14.25 -10.59 -25.75
C ARG A 20 14.28 -9.21 -25.12
N PHE A 21 13.19 -8.80 -24.48
CA PHE A 21 13.02 -7.44 -23.99
C PHE A 21 12.94 -7.40 -22.46
N THR A 22 13.62 -6.43 -21.89
CA THR A 22 13.53 -6.07 -20.48
C THR A 22 12.24 -5.30 -20.20
N VAL A 23 11.82 -5.27 -18.94
CA VAL A 23 10.60 -4.54 -18.52
C VAL A 23 10.70 -3.04 -18.83
N THR A 24 11.90 -2.46 -18.79
CA THR A 24 12.18 -1.07 -19.15
C THR A 24 11.97 -0.82 -20.64
N GLU A 25 12.52 -1.67 -21.51
CA GLU A 25 12.34 -1.54 -22.97
C GLU A 25 10.88 -1.74 -23.39
N ILE A 26 10.17 -2.68 -22.75
CA ILE A 26 8.73 -2.87 -22.97
C ILE A 26 7.94 -1.61 -22.58
N ALA A 27 8.36 -0.94 -21.50
CA ALA A 27 7.70 0.26 -21.01
C ALA A 27 7.94 1.46 -21.95
N GLU A 28 9.17 1.60 -22.47
CA GLU A 28 9.53 2.60 -23.49
C GLU A 28 8.70 2.40 -24.76
N GLY A 29 8.64 1.17 -25.29
CA GLY A 29 7.87 0.85 -26.50
C GLY A 29 6.36 1.05 -26.37
N LEU A 30 5.83 1.04 -25.14
CA LEU A 30 4.41 1.30 -24.85
C LEU A 30 4.13 2.73 -24.37
N GLU A 31 5.16 3.58 -24.29
CA GLU A 31 5.12 4.94 -23.77
C GLU A 31 4.48 5.01 -22.36
N VAL A 32 4.89 4.11 -21.48
CA VAL A 32 4.44 4.07 -20.08
C VAL A 32 5.64 4.01 -19.15
N SER A 33 5.45 4.46 -17.91
CA SER A 33 6.49 4.31 -16.89
C SER A 33 6.78 2.82 -16.61
N PRO A 34 8.05 2.40 -16.43
CA PRO A 34 8.41 1.04 -16.06
C PRO A 34 7.66 0.54 -14.82
N SER A 35 7.43 1.42 -13.84
CA SER A 35 6.66 1.12 -12.64
C SER A 35 5.23 0.67 -12.96
N THR A 36 4.65 1.11 -14.08
CA THR A 36 3.33 0.66 -14.53
C THR A 36 3.36 -0.79 -14.97
N ILE A 37 4.37 -1.19 -15.74
CA ILE A 37 4.55 -2.58 -16.18
C ILE A 37 4.84 -3.49 -14.98
N TYR A 38 5.76 -3.11 -14.09
CA TYR A 38 6.01 -3.88 -12.87
C TYR A 38 4.75 -4.09 -12.03
N ARG A 39 3.92 -3.04 -11.88
CA ARG A 39 2.65 -3.14 -11.15
C ARG A 39 1.65 -4.06 -11.84
N GLU A 40 1.59 -4.03 -13.17
CA GLU A 40 0.74 -4.90 -13.98
C GLU A 40 1.15 -6.36 -13.76
N LEU A 41 2.42 -6.69 -13.93
CA LEU A 41 2.95 -8.04 -13.75
C LEU A 41 2.75 -8.53 -12.31
N LYS A 42 3.03 -7.68 -11.31
CA LYS A 42 2.86 -8.04 -9.89
C LYS A 42 1.40 -8.33 -9.53
N ARG A 43 0.45 -7.59 -10.10
CA ARG A 43 -0.97 -7.66 -9.69
C ARG A 43 -1.82 -8.60 -10.55
N ASN A 44 -1.41 -8.87 -11.79
CA ASN A 44 -2.24 -9.54 -12.78
C ASN A 44 -1.66 -10.85 -13.33
N THR A 45 -0.48 -11.27 -12.89
CA THR A 45 0.04 -12.61 -13.19
C THR A 45 -0.84 -13.67 -12.54
N ASN A 46 -1.12 -14.75 -13.27
CA ASN A 46 -1.97 -15.84 -12.78
C ASN A 46 -1.21 -16.61 -11.67
N PRO A 47 -1.74 -16.70 -10.45
CA PRO A 47 -1.03 -17.32 -9.33
C PRO A 47 -0.85 -18.83 -9.50
N LYS A 48 -1.72 -19.49 -10.27
CA LYS A 48 -1.68 -20.94 -10.49
C LYS A 48 -0.62 -21.30 -11.53
N THR A 49 -0.69 -20.68 -12.71
CA THR A 49 0.24 -20.96 -13.82
C THR A 49 1.57 -20.24 -13.66
N LYS A 50 1.65 -19.22 -12.78
CA LYS A 50 2.78 -18.29 -12.62
C LYS A 50 3.19 -17.59 -13.92
N LYS A 51 2.31 -17.62 -14.93
CA LYS A 51 2.51 -17.00 -16.24
C LYS A 51 1.61 -15.78 -16.38
N TYR A 52 2.06 -14.83 -17.19
CA TYR A 52 1.29 -13.65 -17.51
C TYR A 52 0.40 -13.92 -18.72
N GLU A 53 -0.92 -13.95 -18.50
CA GLU A 53 -1.93 -14.16 -19.53
C GLU A 53 -2.75 -12.87 -19.71
N ALA A 54 -2.75 -12.30 -20.92
CA ALA A 54 -3.32 -10.98 -21.18
C ALA A 54 -4.84 -10.92 -20.94
N GLU A 55 -5.59 -11.93 -21.39
CA GLU A 55 -7.04 -12.02 -21.24
C GLU A 55 -7.44 -12.14 -19.75
N TYR A 56 -6.71 -12.98 -19.01
CA TYR A 56 -6.88 -13.12 -17.56
C TYR A 56 -6.59 -11.82 -16.82
N ALA A 57 -5.46 -11.18 -17.14
CA ALA A 57 -5.07 -9.88 -16.58
C ALA A 57 -6.12 -8.79 -16.84
N HIS A 58 -6.69 -8.76 -18.05
CA HIS A 58 -7.74 -7.81 -18.40
C HIS A 58 -9.03 -8.07 -17.62
N LYS A 59 -9.46 -9.34 -17.50
CA LYS A 59 -10.62 -9.72 -16.69
C LYS A 59 -10.45 -9.30 -15.22
N LEU A 60 -9.28 -9.51 -14.63
CA LEU A 60 -8.96 -9.06 -13.27
C LEU A 60 -9.00 -7.53 -13.15
N PHE A 61 -8.44 -6.80 -14.11
CA PHE A 61 -8.48 -5.34 -14.13
C PHE A 61 -9.92 -4.82 -14.14
N LEU A 62 -10.77 -5.38 -15.00
CA LEU A 62 -12.19 -5.01 -15.07
C LEU A 62 -12.92 -5.31 -13.75
N ALA A 63 -12.72 -6.50 -13.19
CA ALA A 63 -13.32 -6.89 -11.90
C ALA A 63 -12.92 -5.92 -10.78
N ARG A 64 -11.63 -5.55 -10.69
CA ARG A 64 -11.15 -4.60 -9.69
C ARG A 64 -11.66 -3.19 -9.91
N LYS A 65 -11.78 -2.74 -11.16
CA LYS A 65 -12.39 -1.43 -11.47
C LYS A 65 -13.86 -1.38 -11.06
N LYS A 66 -14.62 -2.44 -11.33
CA LYS A 66 -16.00 -2.59 -10.88
C LYS A 66 -16.07 -2.56 -9.35
N TYR A 67 -15.25 -3.35 -8.67
CA TYR A 67 -15.21 -3.42 -7.20
C TYR A 67 -14.82 -2.08 -6.54
N ALA A 68 -13.80 -1.40 -7.05
CA ALA A 68 -13.36 -0.12 -6.52
C ALA A 68 -14.43 0.96 -6.71
N GLY A 69 -15.16 0.93 -7.83
CA GLY A 69 -16.28 1.83 -8.08
C GLY A 69 -17.52 1.52 -7.25
N SER A 70 -17.79 0.25 -6.94
CA SER A 70 -18.93 -0.17 -6.13
C SER A 70 -18.73 0.03 -4.63
N LYS A 71 -17.49 0.24 -4.18
CA LYS A 71 -17.21 0.45 -2.76
C LYS A 71 -17.72 1.83 -2.33
N LYS A 72 -18.66 1.87 -1.37
CA LYS A 72 -19.10 3.12 -0.73
C LYS A 72 -17.86 3.87 -0.25
N LYS A 73 -17.71 5.13 -0.66
CA LYS A 73 -16.63 5.98 -0.17
C LYS A 73 -16.74 6.00 1.36
N ASN A 74 -15.62 5.77 2.04
CA ASN A 74 -15.62 5.89 3.49
C ASN A 74 -16.07 7.32 3.82
N PRO A 75 -17.13 7.51 4.61
CA PRO A 75 -17.51 8.85 5.03
C PRO A 75 -16.28 9.45 5.73
N PHE A 76 -15.94 10.69 5.38
CA PHE A 76 -14.89 11.40 6.08
C PHE A 76 -15.31 11.49 7.55
N ARG A 77 -14.68 10.69 8.40
CA ARG A 77 -14.91 10.77 9.84
C ARG A 77 -14.18 12.02 10.30
N HIS A 78 -14.92 13.11 10.49
CA HIS A 78 -14.39 14.27 11.16
C HIS A 78 -13.92 13.82 12.55
N HIS A 79 -12.60 13.79 12.75
CA HIS A 79 -12.07 13.67 14.10
C HIS A 79 -12.55 14.88 14.88
N PRO A 80 -13.11 14.70 16.10
CA PRO A 80 -13.52 15.84 16.90
C PRO A 80 -12.31 16.76 17.10
N ARG A 81 -12.43 18.01 16.65
CA ARG A 81 -11.44 19.03 17.00
C ARG A 81 -11.52 19.23 18.50
N ARG A 82 -10.38 19.12 19.19
CA ARG A 82 -10.30 19.43 20.61
C ARG A 82 -10.72 20.89 20.80
N LYS A 83 -11.70 21.15 21.66
CA LYS A 83 -12.14 22.54 21.95
C LYS A 83 -11.09 23.32 22.73
N ASN A 84 -10.32 22.62 23.55
CA ASN A 84 -9.33 23.20 24.46
C ASN A 84 -7.93 22.82 24.02
N ASP A 85 -6.93 23.61 24.39
CA ASP A 85 -5.54 23.25 24.15
C ASP A 85 -5.13 21.96 24.87
N TYR A 86 -4.07 21.32 24.38
CA TYR A 86 -3.52 20.14 24.99
C TYR A 86 -2.95 20.46 26.38
N GLN A 87 -3.64 19.99 27.42
CA GLN A 87 -3.18 19.98 28.80
C GLN A 87 -2.79 18.55 29.18
N LEU A 88 -1.58 18.38 29.67
CA LEU A 88 -1.13 17.13 30.27
C LEU A 88 -1.94 16.89 31.56
N TYR A 89 -2.46 15.68 31.76
CA TYR A 89 -3.22 15.35 32.97
C TYR A 89 -2.35 15.33 34.24
N ALA A 90 -1.03 15.26 34.06
CA ALA A 90 -0.03 15.30 35.12
C ALA A 90 1.22 16.01 34.60
N GLN A 91 2.17 16.32 35.49
CA GLN A 91 3.47 16.85 35.08
C GLN A 91 4.15 15.87 34.09
N ARG A 92 4.82 16.37 33.03
CA ARG A 92 5.43 15.54 31.95
C ARG A 92 6.32 14.40 32.47
N ARG A 93 7.04 14.64 33.58
CA ARG A 93 7.91 13.65 34.25
C ARG A 93 7.16 12.47 34.89
N LEU A 94 5.84 12.61 35.09
CA LEU A 94 4.97 11.61 35.71
C LEU A 94 4.16 10.81 34.68
N ILE A 95 4.27 11.15 33.39
CA ILE A 95 3.55 10.47 32.31
C ILE A 95 4.55 9.57 31.60
N TYR A 96 4.27 8.27 31.54
CA TYR A 96 5.09 7.31 30.79
C TYR A 96 4.72 7.35 29.31
N TRP A 97 5.61 7.86 28.47
CA TRP A 97 5.41 7.89 27.02
C TRP A 97 6.11 6.71 26.36
N TYR A 98 5.59 6.28 25.20
CA TYR A 98 6.23 5.26 24.39
C TYR A 98 7.68 5.61 24.01
N SER A 99 7.96 6.89 23.77
CA SER A 99 9.32 7.40 23.54
C SER A 99 10.27 7.19 24.73
N ASP A 100 9.72 7.12 25.95
CA ASP A 100 10.50 7.01 27.16
C ASP A 100 11.02 5.57 27.37
N GLN A 101 10.51 4.59 26.60
CA GLN A 101 10.98 3.19 26.59
C GLN A 101 12.44 3.02 26.18
N TYR A 102 12.98 4.00 25.44
CA TYR A 102 14.37 3.97 24.96
C TYR A 102 15.36 4.62 25.92
N TYR A 103 14.88 5.20 27.03
CA TYR A 103 15.70 5.83 28.04
C TYR A 103 15.64 5.03 29.35
N LYS A 104 16.76 4.95 30.07
CA LYS A 104 16.80 4.40 31.44
C LYS A 104 16.13 5.40 32.40
N LEU A 105 14.81 5.45 32.40
CA LEU A 105 14.04 6.27 33.34
C LEU A 105 14.28 5.77 34.77
N LYS A 106 14.76 6.64 35.65
CA LYS A 106 14.72 6.40 37.09
C LYS A 106 13.30 6.67 37.58
N LEU A 107 12.43 5.68 37.46
CA LEU A 107 11.08 5.76 38.03
C LEU A 107 11.19 5.90 39.55
N PRO A 108 10.48 6.85 40.18
CA PRO A 108 10.40 6.92 41.64
C PRO A 108 9.80 5.63 42.17
N ASN A 109 10.34 5.09 43.27
CA ASN A 109 10.00 3.76 43.81
C ASN A 109 8.49 3.51 43.99
N ARG A 110 7.69 4.56 44.18
CA ARG A 110 6.22 4.49 44.28
C ARG A 110 5.52 3.83 43.07
N TRP A 111 6.15 3.79 41.90
CA TRP A 111 5.56 3.27 40.65
C TRP A 111 6.11 1.89 40.27
N LYS A 112 7.02 1.31 41.07
CA LYS A 112 7.59 -0.02 40.77
C LYS A 112 6.63 -1.15 41.05
N ASP A 113 5.71 -0.97 42.00
CA ASP A 113 4.83 -2.04 42.47
C ASP A 113 3.48 -2.08 41.74
N ASP A 114 3.06 -0.99 41.08
CA ASP A 114 1.74 -0.86 40.45
C ASP A 114 1.70 -1.26 38.96
N PHE A 115 2.86 -1.55 38.34
CA PHE A 115 2.95 -1.99 36.95
C PHE A 115 3.42 -3.44 36.89
N HIS A 116 2.50 -4.36 37.13
CA HIS A 116 2.65 -5.75 36.71
C HIS A 116 2.22 -5.85 35.24
N VAL A 117 3.19 -6.09 34.36
CA VAL A 117 2.96 -6.57 32.97
C VAL A 117 2.63 -8.05 33.01
#